data_AF-I4ETV0-F1
#
_entry.id   AF-I4ETV0-F1
#
_cell.length_a   1.000
_cell.length_b   1.000
_cell.length_c   1.000
_cell.angle_alpha   90.00
_cell.angle_beta   90.00
_cell.angle_gamma   90.00
#
_symmetry.space_group_name_H-M   'P 1'
#
loop_
_entity.id
_entity.type
_entity.pdbx_description
1 polymer ?
#
loop_
_entity_poly.entity_id
_entity_poly.type
_entity_poly.pdbx_seq_one_letter_code
_entity_poly.pdbx_strand_id
1 'polypeptide(L)'
;MTGTVEEEWYAPNSWPAEVPGLRPAATAFSAACAGVAEDLLRVAALALDLADDFFVSRCTGDTWTVELDRFPARQEVGTVLPGQLRAGPHTDAGTLALVDREPGSGGLQVRALDGCWVDAPFVPGALTVNAGDLLARWTGDRWRSTPHRVLPPPVELPGEELLDLAFRAEADPGTVVERLPTPAAGPTRYEPVTAGRFRRSRSGSVSVG
;
A
#
# COMPACT_ATOMS: atom_id res chain seq x y z
N MET A 1 24.53 1.22 2.67
CA MET A 1 24.85 -0.21 2.84
C MET A 1 24.72 -0.87 1.49
N THR A 2 25.75 -1.60 1.06
CA THR A 2 25.90 -2.22 -0.26
C THR A 2 25.44 -3.69 -0.20
N GLY A 3 24.13 -3.92 -0.14
CA GLY A 3 23.57 -5.22 -0.52
C GLY A 3 23.44 -5.26 -2.04
N THR A 4 23.49 -6.44 -2.63
CA THR A 4 23.08 -6.65 -4.03
C THR A 4 21.57 -6.37 -4.18
N VAL A 5 21.10 -6.05 -5.39
CA VAL A 5 19.66 -5.86 -5.67
C VAL A 5 18.87 -7.12 -5.24
N GLU A 6 19.48 -8.29 -5.35
CA GLU A 6 18.89 -9.57 -4.98
C GLU A 6 18.71 -9.71 -3.47
N GLU A 7 19.73 -9.39 -2.67
CA GLU A 7 19.64 -9.42 -1.20
C GLU A 7 18.66 -8.39 -0.63
N GLU A 8 18.48 -7.25 -1.31
CA GLU A 8 17.62 -6.17 -0.84
C GLU A 8 16.14 -6.43 -1.11
N TRP A 9 15.80 -6.94 -2.30
CA TRP A 9 14.41 -7.06 -2.74
C TRP A 9 13.86 -8.48 -2.72
N TYR A 10 14.72 -9.50 -2.63
CA TYR A 10 14.36 -10.92 -2.78
C TYR A 10 14.84 -11.76 -1.57
N ALA A 11 15.00 -11.13 -0.41
CA ALA A 11 15.36 -11.83 0.81
C ALA A 11 14.28 -12.87 1.18
N PRO A 12 14.67 -14.07 1.64
CA PRO A 12 13.69 -15.07 2.06
C PRO A 12 12.93 -14.62 3.31
N ASN A 13 11.62 -14.88 3.34
CA ASN A 13 10.78 -14.62 4.51
C ASN A 13 11.27 -15.40 5.74
N SER A 14 11.28 -14.73 6.89
CA SER A 14 11.46 -15.36 8.21
C SER A 14 10.10 -15.65 8.85
N TRP A 15 9.92 -16.84 9.41
CA TRP A 15 8.63 -17.28 9.96
C TRP A 15 8.75 -17.62 11.46
N PRO A 16 7.82 -17.14 12.32
CA PRO A 16 7.85 -17.45 13.75
C PRO A 16 7.49 -18.92 14.01
N ALA A 17 8.30 -19.60 14.80
CA ALA A 17 8.09 -21.01 15.13
C ALA A 17 6.90 -21.22 16.10
N GLU A 18 6.59 -20.20 16.88
CA GLU A 18 5.53 -20.16 17.89
C GLU A 18 4.13 -20.15 17.27
N VAL A 19 4.02 -19.71 16.00
CA VAL A 19 2.74 -19.63 15.26
C VAL A 19 2.88 -20.33 13.90
N PRO A 20 2.97 -21.68 13.88
CA PRO A 20 3.25 -22.44 12.66
C PRO A 20 2.16 -22.28 11.58
N GLY A 21 0.94 -21.92 11.98
CA GLY A 21 -0.17 -21.63 11.07
C GLY A 21 -0.05 -20.32 10.29
N LEU A 22 0.84 -19.41 10.71
CA LEU A 22 0.98 -18.09 10.06
C LEU A 22 1.50 -18.23 8.62
N ARG A 23 2.52 -19.07 8.40
CA ARG A 23 3.10 -19.27 7.06
C ARG A 23 2.07 -19.72 6.02
N PRO A 24 1.32 -20.82 6.22
CA PRO A 24 0.33 -21.24 5.23
C PRO A 24 -0.79 -20.21 5.06
N ALA A 25 -1.25 -19.55 6.14
CA ALA A 25 -2.30 -18.53 6.04
C ALA A 25 -1.85 -17.30 5.24
N ALA A 26 -0.68 -16.73 5.56
CA ALA A 26 -0.13 -15.57 4.87
C ALA A 26 0.20 -15.89 3.40
N THR A 27 0.67 -17.09 3.11
CA THR A 27 0.96 -17.53 1.73
C THR A 27 -0.34 -17.68 0.92
N ALA A 28 -1.40 -18.25 1.51
CA ALA A 28 -2.70 -18.37 0.86
C ALA A 28 -3.34 -16.99 0.61
N PHE A 29 -3.27 -16.08 1.59
CA PHE A 29 -3.74 -14.70 1.44
C PHE A 29 -2.95 -13.96 0.35
N SER A 30 -1.62 -14.05 0.38
CA SER A 30 -0.74 -13.47 -0.64
C SER A 30 -1.11 -13.93 -2.05
N ALA A 31 -1.32 -15.24 -2.26
CA ALA A 31 -1.70 -15.78 -3.56
C ALA A 31 -3.09 -15.31 -4.02
N ALA A 32 -4.06 -15.21 -3.11
CA ALA A 32 -5.39 -14.70 -3.44
C ALA A 32 -5.36 -13.22 -3.83
N CYS A 33 -4.65 -12.39 -3.06
CA CYS A 33 -4.47 -10.98 -3.37
C CYS A 33 -3.65 -10.75 -4.65
N ALA A 34 -2.67 -11.60 -4.94
CA ALA A 34 -1.90 -11.53 -6.18
C ALA A 34 -2.80 -11.65 -7.42
N GLY A 35 -3.73 -12.62 -7.44
CA GLY A 35 -4.69 -12.74 -8.54
C GLY A 35 -5.57 -11.49 -8.71
N VAL A 36 -6.08 -10.92 -7.60
CA VAL A 36 -6.87 -9.68 -7.65
C VAL A 36 -6.02 -8.50 -8.13
N ALA A 37 -4.78 -8.39 -7.68
CA ALA A 37 -3.87 -7.34 -8.10
C ALA A 37 -3.54 -7.44 -9.60
N GLU A 38 -3.28 -8.63 -10.13
CA GLU A 38 -3.09 -8.85 -11.57
C GLU A 38 -4.31 -8.41 -12.38
N ASP A 39 -5.51 -8.80 -11.97
CA ASP A 39 -6.75 -8.38 -12.64
C ASP A 39 -6.90 -6.86 -12.63
N LEU A 40 -6.65 -6.20 -11.49
CA LEU A 40 -6.70 -4.74 -11.38
C LEU A 40 -5.64 -4.06 -12.24
N LEU A 41 -4.43 -4.61 -12.35
CA LEU A 41 -3.37 -4.09 -13.22
C LEU A 41 -3.75 -4.22 -14.71
N ARG A 42 -4.43 -5.30 -15.11
CA ARG A 42 -4.97 -5.44 -16.48
C ARG A 42 -6.09 -4.43 -16.76
N VAL A 43 -7.03 -4.29 -15.82
CA VAL A 43 -8.11 -3.29 -15.91
C VAL A 43 -7.53 -1.88 -15.98
N ALA A 44 -6.51 -1.59 -15.19
CA ALA A 44 -5.80 -0.32 -15.23
C ALA A 44 -5.16 -0.04 -16.60
N ALA A 45 -4.52 -1.04 -17.20
CA ALA A 45 -3.92 -0.89 -18.52
C ALA A 45 -4.98 -0.59 -19.60
N LEU A 46 -6.08 -1.35 -19.60
CA LEU A 46 -7.19 -1.16 -20.53
C LEU A 46 -7.85 0.22 -20.36
N ALA A 47 -8.05 0.67 -19.12
CA ALA A 47 -8.63 1.99 -18.83
C ALA A 47 -7.73 3.16 -19.27
N LEU A 48 -6.46 2.89 -19.57
CA LEU A 48 -5.47 3.84 -20.09
C LEU A 48 -5.20 3.63 -21.60
N ASP A 49 -6.03 2.85 -22.30
CA ASP A 49 -5.84 2.52 -23.72
C ASP A 49 -4.47 1.88 -24.02
N LEU A 50 -3.98 1.05 -23.10
CA LEU A 50 -2.75 0.26 -23.25
C LEU A 50 -3.08 -1.22 -23.50
N ALA A 51 -2.08 -2.00 -23.91
CA ALA A 51 -2.19 -3.45 -23.92
C ALA A 51 -2.45 -3.97 -22.49
N ASP A 52 -3.31 -4.98 -22.34
CA ASP A 52 -3.76 -5.47 -21.04
C ASP A 52 -2.61 -5.99 -20.17
N ASP A 53 -1.53 -6.48 -20.79
CA ASP A 53 -0.33 -6.97 -20.14
C ASP A 53 0.70 -5.87 -19.78
N PHE A 54 0.40 -4.59 -20.07
CA PHE A 54 1.37 -3.51 -19.89
C PHE A 54 1.89 -3.41 -18.46
N PHE A 55 1.01 -3.40 -17.45
CA PHE A 55 1.45 -3.33 -16.06
C PHE A 55 1.87 -4.68 -15.49
N VAL A 56 1.21 -5.78 -15.87
CA VAL A 56 1.55 -7.12 -15.37
C VAL A 56 2.97 -7.52 -15.77
N SER A 57 3.42 -7.14 -16.97
CA SER A 57 4.81 -7.35 -17.42
C SER A 57 5.86 -6.49 -16.68
N ARG A 58 5.43 -5.53 -15.86
CA ARG A 58 6.29 -4.60 -15.10
C ARG A 58 6.17 -4.74 -13.59
N CYS A 59 5.19 -5.52 -13.14
CA CYS A 59 4.86 -5.84 -11.76
C CYS A 59 4.69 -7.36 -11.68
N THR A 60 5.78 -8.11 -11.81
CA THR A 60 5.74 -9.57 -12.04
C THR A 60 5.42 -10.39 -10.78
N GLY A 61 5.41 -9.76 -9.61
CA GLY A 61 4.98 -10.37 -8.37
C GLY A 61 6.09 -10.74 -7.40
N ASP A 62 7.34 -10.82 -7.87
CA ASP A 62 8.44 -11.34 -7.06
C ASP A 62 8.80 -10.47 -5.84
N THR A 63 8.43 -9.19 -5.87
CA THR A 63 8.72 -8.22 -4.78
C THR A 63 7.46 -7.67 -4.11
N TRP A 64 6.33 -8.35 -4.29
CA TRP A 64 5.07 -7.99 -3.64
C TRP A 64 5.09 -8.44 -2.18
N THR A 65 4.50 -7.63 -1.30
CA THR A 65 4.57 -7.85 0.14
C THR A 65 3.19 -8.00 0.76
N VAL A 66 3.14 -8.73 1.87
CA VAL A 66 2.00 -8.74 2.80
C VAL A 66 2.48 -8.18 4.13
N GLU A 67 1.79 -7.16 4.61
CA GLU A 67 1.99 -6.51 5.90
C GLU A 67 0.80 -6.88 6.81
N LEU A 68 1.11 -7.26 8.04
CA LEU A 68 0.12 -7.56 9.09
C LEU A 68 0.30 -6.51 10.19
N ASP A 69 -0.60 -5.55 10.23
CA ASP A 69 -0.52 -4.42 11.14
C ASP A 69 -1.50 -4.60 12.30
N ARG A 70 -0.98 -4.78 13.52
CA ARG A 70 -1.77 -4.75 14.75
C ARG A 70 -1.70 -3.35 15.36
N PHE A 71 -2.85 -2.72 15.54
CA PHE A 71 -2.99 -1.46 16.25
C PHE A 71 -3.61 -1.68 17.63
N PRO A 72 -2.81 -1.73 18.70
CA PRO A 72 -3.31 -2.15 20.00
C PRO A 72 -4.35 -1.20 20.59
N ALA A 73 -5.14 -1.74 21.52
CA ALA A 73 -6.18 -1.00 22.20
C ALA A 73 -5.63 0.07 23.15
N ARG A 74 -6.48 1.07 23.49
CA ARG A 74 -6.11 2.15 24.43
C ARG A 74 -5.69 1.61 25.80
N GLN A 75 -6.34 0.55 26.27
CA GLN A 75 -5.99 -0.09 27.55
C GLN A 75 -4.57 -0.67 27.57
N GLU A 76 -4.02 -1.03 26.40
CA GLU A 76 -2.65 -1.53 26.26
C GLU A 76 -1.65 -0.38 26.07
N VAL A 77 -1.95 0.60 25.20
CA VAL A 77 -1.02 1.70 24.90
C VAL A 77 -1.03 2.83 25.94
N GLY A 78 -2.05 2.89 26.80
CA GLY A 78 -2.20 3.91 27.83
C GLY A 78 -2.60 5.30 27.30
N THR A 79 -1.92 6.33 27.77
CA THR A 79 -2.25 7.73 27.44
C THR A 79 -1.82 8.07 26.01
N VAL A 80 -2.79 8.36 25.14
CA VAL A 80 -2.56 8.90 23.80
C VAL A 80 -2.22 10.39 23.88
N LEU A 81 -1.06 10.79 23.34
CA LEU A 81 -0.63 12.19 23.31
C LEU A 81 -1.42 13.03 22.30
N PRO A 82 -1.54 14.35 22.49
CA PRO A 82 -2.15 15.23 21.49
C PRO A 82 -1.50 15.07 20.11
N GLY A 83 -2.30 14.76 19.09
CA GLY A 83 -1.82 14.56 17.72
C GLY A 83 -1.25 13.18 17.40
N GLN A 84 -1.15 12.28 18.38
CA GLN A 84 -0.71 10.90 18.15
C GLN A 84 -1.75 10.13 17.32
N LEU A 85 -1.26 9.37 16.35
CA LEU A 85 -2.03 8.53 15.42
C LEU A 85 -1.55 7.09 15.54
N ARG A 86 -2.40 6.13 15.16
CA ARG A 86 -1.99 4.72 14.97
C ARG A 86 -1.03 4.60 13.78
N ALA A 87 -1.34 5.31 12.70
CA ALA A 87 -0.46 5.51 11.55
C ALA A 87 -0.56 6.97 11.09
N GLY A 88 0.59 7.63 10.93
CA GLY A 88 0.67 9.03 10.48
C GLY A 88 0.21 9.22 9.03
N PRO A 89 -0.07 10.46 8.57
CA PRO A 89 -0.39 10.74 7.18
C PRO A 89 0.73 10.31 6.23
N HIS A 90 0.43 9.42 5.29
CA HIS A 90 1.38 8.95 4.30
C HIS A 90 0.71 8.57 2.98
N THR A 91 1.50 8.31 1.96
CA THR A 91 1.08 7.68 0.71
C THR A 91 1.87 6.39 0.51
N ASP A 92 1.29 5.44 -0.22
CA ASP A 92 2.00 4.20 -0.54
C ASP A 92 3.00 4.45 -1.66
N ALA A 93 4.25 4.05 -1.44
CA ALA A 93 5.33 4.28 -2.41
C ALA A 93 5.18 3.48 -3.71
N GLY A 94 4.22 2.55 -3.74
CA GLY A 94 4.13 1.50 -4.73
C GLY A 94 3.16 1.70 -5.89
N THR A 95 2.63 0.59 -6.43
CA THR A 95 1.68 0.63 -7.56
C THR A 95 0.24 0.54 -7.09
N LEU A 96 -0.12 -0.53 -6.38
CA LEU A 96 -1.45 -0.73 -5.78
C LEU A 96 -1.30 -1.29 -4.37
N ALA A 97 -2.25 -0.93 -3.51
CA ALA A 97 -2.43 -1.58 -2.24
C ALA A 97 -3.85 -2.15 -2.13
N LEU A 98 -3.96 -3.36 -1.60
CA LEU A 98 -5.19 -4.07 -1.31
C LEU A 98 -5.20 -4.34 0.19
N VAL A 99 -6.14 -3.74 0.91
CA VAL A 99 -6.19 -3.80 2.38
C VAL A 99 -7.49 -4.46 2.81
N ASP A 100 -7.37 -5.60 3.49
CA ASP A 100 -8.43 -6.16 4.31
C ASP A 100 -8.27 -5.59 5.71
N ARG A 101 -9.28 -4.85 6.20
CA ARG A 101 -9.18 -4.11 7.45
C ARG A 101 -10.34 -4.42 8.35
N GLU A 102 -10.09 -4.36 9.66
CA GLU A 102 -11.19 -4.43 10.62
C GLU A 102 -12.04 -3.15 10.63
N PRO A 103 -13.36 -3.28 10.84
CA PRO A 103 -14.20 -2.12 11.10
C PRO A 103 -13.92 -1.55 12.50
N GLY A 104 -13.82 -0.22 12.63
CA GLY A 104 -13.69 0.41 13.94
C GLY A 104 -13.70 1.93 13.90
N SER A 105 -13.88 2.53 15.07
CA SER A 105 -14.02 3.99 15.23
C SER A 105 -12.68 4.72 15.17
N GLY A 106 -11.59 4.09 15.60
CA GLY A 106 -10.22 4.58 15.43
C GLY A 106 -9.58 4.15 14.10
N GLY A 107 -10.34 4.19 13.01
CA GLY A 107 -10.01 3.56 11.73
C GLY A 107 -9.26 4.43 10.72
N LEU A 108 -9.24 3.95 9.47
CA LEU A 108 -8.59 4.58 8.31
C LEU A 108 -9.34 5.85 7.86
N GLN A 109 -8.58 6.92 7.67
CA GLN A 109 -9.01 8.15 6.99
C GLN A 109 -8.21 8.37 5.72
N VAL A 110 -8.87 8.94 4.71
CA VAL A 110 -8.27 9.38 3.45
C VAL A 110 -8.42 10.89 3.29
N ARG A 111 -7.48 11.54 2.62
CA ARG A 111 -7.52 12.97 2.37
C ARG A 111 -8.23 13.27 1.04
N ALA A 112 -9.40 13.88 1.11
CA ALA A 112 -10.19 14.28 -0.05
C ALA A 112 -9.52 15.41 -0.86
N LEU A 113 -10.06 15.70 -2.05
CA LEU A 113 -9.50 16.67 -2.99
C LEU A 113 -9.52 18.12 -2.47
N ASP A 114 -10.46 18.44 -1.59
CA ASP A 114 -10.56 19.71 -0.87
C ASP A 114 -9.54 19.83 0.28
N GLY A 115 -8.78 18.76 0.55
CA GLY A 115 -7.78 18.68 1.58
C GLY A 115 -8.29 18.22 2.94
N CYS A 116 -9.59 17.96 3.08
CA CYS A 116 -10.21 17.45 4.31
C CYS A 116 -9.94 15.95 4.50
N TRP A 117 -9.83 15.53 5.75
CA TRP A 117 -9.79 14.11 6.11
C TRP A 117 -11.20 13.56 6.22
N VAL A 118 -11.46 12.44 5.55
CA VAL A 118 -12.75 11.73 5.59
C VAL A 118 -12.51 10.28 6.00
N ASP A 119 -13.45 9.71 6.74
CA ASP A 119 -13.40 8.30 7.10
C ASP A 119 -13.56 7.46 5.83
N ALA A 120 -12.67 6.49 5.65
CA ALA A 120 -12.81 5.54 4.56
C ALA A 120 -14.04 4.66 4.83
N PRO A 121 -14.95 4.47 3.85
CA PRO A 121 -16.11 3.61 4.05
C PRO A 121 -15.68 2.15 4.25
N PHE A 122 -16.36 1.46 5.16
CA PHE A 122 -16.17 0.03 5.37
C PHE A 122 -17.34 -0.75 4.75
N VAL A 123 -17.02 -1.78 3.97
CA VAL A 123 -18.00 -2.68 3.40
C VAL A 123 -17.59 -4.11 3.78
N PRO A 124 -18.43 -4.86 4.52
CA PRO A 124 -18.11 -6.23 4.92
C PRO A 124 -17.75 -7.11 3.71
N GLY A 125 -16.60 -7.80 3.79
CA GLY A 125 -16.10 -8.68 2.73
C GLY A 125 -15.50 -7.96 1.52
N ALA A 126 -15.31 -6.64 1.58
CA ALA A 126 -14.64 -5.88 0.53
C ALA A 126 -13.21 -5.52 0.93
N LEU A 127 -12.30 -5.54 -0.05
CA LEU A 127 -10.95 -4.98 0.08
C LEU A 127 -11.00 -3.47 -0.16
N THR A 128 -10.31 -2.70 0.67
CA THR A 128 -9.99 -1.31 0.36
C THR A 128 -8.84 -1.29 -0.64
N VAL A 129 -9.01 -0.65 -1.80
CA VAL A 129 -7.97 -0.59 -2.84
C VAL A 129 -7.56 0.85 -3.06
N ASN A 130 -6.26 1.12 -3.09
CA ASN A 130 -5.74 2.43 -3.44
C ASN A 130 -4.56 2.36 -4.42
N ALA A 131 -4.46 3.39 -5.26
CA ALA A 131 -3.30 3.63 -6.09
C ALA A 131 -2.13 4.13 -5.23
N GLY A 132 -0.93 3.63 -5.53
CA GLY A 132 0.31 4.14 -4.97
C GLY A 132 0.98 5.19 -5.85
N ASP A 133 2.11 5.68 -5.37
CA ASP A 133 2.90 6.74 -5.99
C ASP A 133 3.43 6.39 -7.38
N LEU A 134 3.81 5.14 -7.64
CA LEU A 134 4.30 4.71 -8.95
C LEU A 134 3.18 4.79 -10.01
N LEU A 135 1.97 4.36 -9.66
CA LEU A 135 0.82 4.47 -10.55
C LEU A 135 0.41 5.92 -10.78
N ALA A 136 0.48 6.75 -9.73
CA ALA A 136 0.27 8.19 -9.88
C ALA A 136 1.31 8.84 -10.81
N ARG A 137 2.58 8.44 -10.70
CA ARG A 137 3.65 8.92 -11.58
C ARG A 137 3.44 8.52 -13.04
N TRP A 138 3.12 7.25 -13.29
CA TRP A 138 2.81 6.75 -14.64
C TRP A 138 1.68 7.56 -15.28
N THR A 139 0.61 7.81 -14.52
CA THR A 139 -0.60 8.46 -15.03
C THR A 139 -0.56 10.00 -14.99
N GLY A 140 0.55 10.61 -14.54
CA GLY A 140 0.67 12.06 -14.40
C GLY A 140 -0.33 12.65 -13.40
N ASP A 141 -0.55 11.97 -12.27
CA ASP A 141 -1.55 12.26 -11.24
C ASP A 141 -3.02 12.23 -11.71
N ARG A 142 -3.31 11.69 -12.90
CA ARG A 142 -4.70 11.40 -13.30
C ARG A 142 -5.33 10.44 -12.30
N TRP A 143 -4.59 9.43 -11.87
CA TRP A 143 -4.92 8.62 -10.70
C TRP A 143 -3.99 9.02 -9.56
N ARG A 144 -4.56 9.42 -8.42
CA ARG A 144 -3.79 10.01 -7.33
C ARG A 144 -3.44 8.97 -6.28
N SER A 145 -2.18 9.01 -5.85
CA SER A 145 -1.76 8.38 -4.59
C SER A 145 -2.27 9.26 -3.44
N THR A 146 -3.32 8.79 -2.77
CA THR A 146 -4.09 9.62 -1.84
C THR A 146 -3.53 9.49 -0.42
N PRO A 147 -3.19 10.60 0.26
CA PRO A 147 -2.73 10.53 1.64
C PRO A 147 -3.77 9.88 2.54
N HIS A 148 -3.33 8.96 3.37
CA HIS A 148 -4.17 8.24 4.32
C HIS A 148 -3.48 8.12 5.69
N ARG A 149 -4.26 7.90 6.74
CA ARG A 149 -3.81 7.79 8.13
C ARG A 149 -4.75 6.90 8.94
N VAL A 150 -4.29 6.40 10.09
CA VAL A 150 -5.15 5.65 11.03
C VAL A 150 -5.25 6.44 12.33
N LEU A 151 -6.49 6.71 12.75
CA LEU A 151 -6.78 7.50 13.95
C LEU A 151 -6.31 6.81 15.24
N PRO A 152 -6.09 7.53 16.34
CA PRO A 152 -5.77 6.90 17.62
C PRO A 152 -6.95 6.02 18.11
N PRO A 153 -6.69 5.07 19.03
CA PRO A 153 -7.76 4.33 19.67
C PRO A 153 -8.72 5.29 20.41
N PRO A 154 -10.04 5.16 20.19
CA PRO A 154 -11.04 6.07 20.77
C PRO A 154 -11.05 6.00 22.30
N VAL A 155 -11.48 7.09 22.95
CA VAL A 155 -11.61 7.14 24.41
C VAL A 155 -12.82 6.32 24.85
N GLU A 156 -13.87 6.32 24.03
CA GLU A 156 -15.17 5.70 24.28
C GLU A 156 -15.13 4.18 24.14
N LEU A 157 -14.18 3.64 23.34
CA LEU A 157 -13.96 2.21 23.15
C LEU A 157 -12.52 1.85 23.52
N PRO A 158 -12.17 1.87 24.82
CA PRO A 158 -10.78 1.74 25.26
C PRO A 158 -10.19 0.34 25.01
N GLY A 159 -11.04 -0.66 24.74
CA GLY A 159 -10.65 -2.02 24.36
C GLY A 159 -10.63 -2.26 22.83
N GLU A 160 -10.92 -1.26 22.00
CA GLU A 160 -10.89 -1.42 20.54
C GLU A 160 -9.45 -1.58 20.05
N GLU A 161 -9.12 -2.77 19.56
CA GLU A 161 -7.94 -3.09 18.76
C GLU A 161 -8.36 -3.14 17.29
N LEU A 162 -7.41 -2.88 16.38
CA LEU A 162 -7.60 -3.13 14.95
C LEU A 162 -6.46 -4.00 14.42
N LEU A 163 -6.81 -4.92 13.53
CA LEU A 163 -5.89 -5.67 12.71
C LEU A 163 -6.15 -5.39 11.23
N ASP A 164 -5.09 -5.04 10.49
CA ASP A 164 -5.13 -4.84 9.05
C ASP A 164 -4.19 -5.83 8.35
N LEU A 165 -4.64 -6.37 7.21
CA LEU A 165 -3.84 -7.16 6.28
C LEU A 165 -3.67 -6.34 4.99
N ALA A 166 -2.48 -5.82 4.76
CA ALA A 166 -2.18 -5.01 3.58
C ALA A 166 -1.31 -5.80 2.60
N PHE A 167 -1.79 -5.97 1.38
CA PHE A 167 -1.03 -6.50 0.26
C PHE A 167 -0.57 -5.37 -0.66
N ARG A 168 0.73 -5.30 -0.95
CA ARG A 168 1.32 -4.28 -1.82
C ARG A 168 1.75 -4.91 -3.14
N ALA A 169 1.10 -4.50 -4.23
CA ALA A 169 1.52 -4.82 -5.57
C ALA A 169 2.45 -3.73 -6.09
N GLU A 170 3.63 -4.15 -6.51
CA GLU A 170 4.76 -3.28 -6.78
C GLU A 170 5.35 -3.51 -8.16
N ALA A 171 5.85 -2.43 -8.76
CA ALA A 171 6.64 -2.55 -9.96
C ALA A 171 8.01 -3.14 -9.60
N ASP A 172 8.50 -4.01 -10.48
CA ASP A 172 9.78 -4.69 -10.30
C ASP A 172 10.89 -3.66 -10.07
N PRO A 173 11.87 -3.93 -9.20
CA PRO A 173 12.83 -2.91 -8.79
C PRO A 173 13.59 -2.23 -9.94
N GLY A 174 13.78 -2.94 -11.06
CA GLY A 174 14.43 -2.44 -12.27
C GLY A 174 13.51 -1.69 -13.25
N THR A 175 12.19 -1.72 -13.06
CA THR A 175 11.23 -1.06 -13.93
C THR A 175 11.45 0.44 -13.96
N VAL A 176 11.53 1.03 -15.16
CA VAL A 176 11.54 2.49 -15.34
C VAL A 176 10.10 2.99 -15.37
N VAL A 177 9.80 3.89 -14.43
CA VAL A 177 8.52 4.58 -14.31
C VAL A 177 8.66 5.95 -14.97
N GLU A 178 8.02 6.08 -16.13
CA GLU A 178 8.05 7.26 -16.97
C GLU A 178 6.66 7.55 -17.56
N ARG A 179 6.54 8.61 -18.35
CA ARG A 179 5.26 8.97 -18.97
C ARG A 179 4.70 7.80 -19.79
N LEU A 180 3.43 7.48 -19.58
CA LEU A 180 2.77 6.47 -20.42
C LEU A 180 2.58 6.97 -21.86
N PRO A 181 2.73 6.09 -22.87
CA PRO A 181 2.65 6.43 -24.29
C PRO A 181 1.19 6.52 -24.79
N THR A 182 0.30 7.14 -24.01
CA THR A 182 -1.14 7.21 -24.28
C THR A 182 -1.71 8.58 -23.89
N PRO A 183 -2.61 9.18 -24.68
CA PRO A 183 -3.35 10.38 -24.29
C PRO A 183 -4.30 10.16 -23.11
N ALA A 184 -4.67 8.90 -22.81
CA ALA A 184 -5.49 8.58 -21.65
C ALA A 184 -4.72 8.80 -20.33
N ALA A 185 -3.39 8.87 -20.35
CA ALA A 185 -2.63 9.35 -19.21
C ALA A 185 -2.65 10.89 -19.14
N GLY A 186 -2.58 11.45 -17.93
CA GLY A 186 -2.42 12.88 -17.74
C GLY A 186 -1.06 13.39 -18.26
N PRO A 187 -0.89 14.70 -18.48
CA PRO A 187 0.44 15.26 -18.66
C PRO A 187 1.28 14.96 -17.41
N THR A 188 2.51 14.51 -17.59
CA THR A 188 3.40 14.27 -16.46
C THR A 188 4.40 15.40 -16.31
N ARG A 189 4.64 15.81 -15.07
CA ARG A 189 5.75 16.69 -14.67
C ARG A 189 6.92 15.92 -14.06
N TYR A 190 6.80 14.59 -14.02
CA TYR A 190 7.74 13.71 -13.35
C TYR A 190 8.83 13.27 -14.34
N GLU A 191 10.08 13.46 -13.94
CA GLU A 191 11.21 12.82 -14.61
C GLU A 191 11.15 11.29 -14.42
N PRO A 192 11.63 10.52 -15.41
CA PRO A 192 11.74 9.07 -15.30
C PRO A 192 12.52 8.64 -14.05
N VAL A 193 12.03 7.62 -13.35
CA VAL A 193 12.70 7.03 -12.18
C VAL A 193 12.67 5.52 -12.24
N THR A 194 13.71 4.85 -11.73
CA THR A 194 13.65 3.41 -11.49
C THR A 194 12.81 3.12 -10.24
N ALA A 195 11.88 2.17 -10.32
CA ALA A 195 10.92 1.86 -9.25
C ALA A 195 11.61 1.56 -7.91
N GLY A 196 12.62 0.68 -7.89
CA GLY A 196 13.35 0.34 -6.66
C GLY A 196 14.16 1.53 -6.09
N ARG A 197 14.65 2.45 -6.93
CA ARG A 197 15.30 3.69 -6.46
C ARG A 197 14.27 4.64 -5.84
N PHE A 198 13.12 4.78 -6.48
CA PHE A 198 12.04 5.62 -5.98
C PHE A 198 11.49 5.10 -4.64
N ARG A 199 11.16 3.80 -4.54
CA ARG A 199 10.67 3.18 -3.30
C ARG A 199 11.64 3.38 -2.14
N ARG A 200 12.95 3.16 -2.35
CA ARG A 200 13.99 3.47 -1.34
C ARG A 200 13.96 4.92 -0.86
N SER A 201 13.79 5.88 -1.78
CA SER A 201 13.76 7.30 -1.41
C SER A 201 12.56 7.65 -0.52
N ARG A 202 11.47 6.86 -0.60
CA ARG A 202 10.28 7.00 0.24
C ARG A 202 10.45 6.32 1.60
N SER A 203 11.01 5.11 1.66
CA SER A 203 11.24 4.39 2.92
C SER A 203 12.18 5.15 3.87
N GLY A 204 13.16 5.90 3.34
CA GLY A 204 14.02 6.77 4.14
C GLY A 204 13.36 8.07 4.64
N SER A 205 12.14 8.37 4.19
CA SER A 205 11.37 9.59 4.55
C SER A 205 10.21 9.33 5.51
N VAL A 206 9.88 8.06 5.78
CA VAL A 206 8.93 7.67 6.83
C VAL A 206 9.69 7.63 8.16
N SER A 207 10.09 8.80 8.65
CA SER A 207 10.55 8.95 10.03
C SER A 207 9.34 8.87 10.96
N VAL A 208 9.38 7.93 11.91
CA VAL A 208 8.49 7.91 13.07
C VAL A 208 8.74 9.21 13.84
N GLY A 209 7.77 10.13 13.77
CA GLY A 209 7.73 11.33 14.62
C GLY A 209 7.21 10.98 16.00
#